data_AF-A0A0J8R8H0-F1
#
_entry.id   AF-A0A0J8R8H0-F1
#
_cell.length_a   1.000
_cell.length_b   1.000
_cell.length_c   1.000
_cell.angle_alpha   90.00
_cell.angle_beta   90.00
_cell.angle_gamma   90.00
#
_symmetry.space_group_name_H-M   'P 1'
#
loop_
_entity.id
_entity.type
_entity.pdbx_description
1 polymer ?
#
loop_
_entity_poly.entity_id
_entity_poly.type
_entity_poly.pdbx_seq_one_letter_code
_entity_poly.pdbx_strand_id
1 'polypeptide(L)'
;MVVFSLVIINKAGGLIYQREFQAGLQKLSTNDYLVLAGTFHGVHAITRSLTPRIATGSPSTSTSTSSTTPTTHSTLPNPGLPKTGLEVLETEKFRLTCFQTITGTKFLLFTDPLMPNVDTLMRKVYELYADYVMKNPFYQIEMPVRCEAFDRHLGTWLRSRG
;
A
#
# COMPACT_ATOMS: atom_id res chain seq x y z
N MET A 1 3.16 19.10 -5.41
CA MET A 1 2.23 17.95 -5.37
C MET A 1 2.59 17.16 -4.15
N VAL A 2 1.64 16.82 -3.29
CA VAL A 2 1.99 16.63 -1.87
C VAL A 2 1.67 15.25 -1.35
N VAL A 3 2.48 14.78 -0.41
CA VAL A 3 2.17 13.63 0.43
C VAL A 3 1.54 14.15 1.72
N PHE A 4 0.28 13.78 1.96
CA PHE A 4 -0.45 14.20 3.15
C PHE A 4 -0.05 13.39 4.37
N SER A 5 -0.14 12.05 4.28
CA SER A 5 0.12 11.16 5.41
C SER A 5 0.52 9.76 4.99
N LEU A 6 1.17 9.04 5.91
CA LEU A 6 1.47 7.62 5.83
C LEU A 6 0.81 6.90 7.00
N VAL A 7 0.14 5.80 6.69
CA VAL A 7 -0.43 4.88 7.67
C VAL A 7 0.16 3.49 7.41
N ILE A 8 0.65 2.81 8.45
CA ILE A 8 1.14 1.43 8.36
C ILE A 8 0.25 0.55 9.23
N ILE A 9 -0.29 -0.50 8.61
CA ILE A 9 -1.17 -1.47 9.23
C ILE A 9 -0.43 -2.80 9.25
N ASN A 10 -0.41 -3.46 10.40
CA ASN A 10 0.21 -4.76 10.56
C ASN A 10 -0.57 -5.88 9.85
N LYS A 11 -0.08 -7.11 9.96
CA LYS A 11 -0.72 -8.26 9.30
C LYS A 11 -2.12 -8.51 9.86
N ALA A 12 -2.32 -8.31 11.17
CA ALA A 12 -3.58 -8.51 11.87
C ALA A 12 -4.62 -7.38 11.65
N GLY A 13 -4.28 -6.32 10.91
CA GLY A 13 -5.19 -5.19 10.67
C GLY A 13 -5.12 -4.08 11.72
N GLY A 14 -4.19 -4.16 12.67
CA GLY A 14 -3.91 -3.13 13.66
C GLY A 14 -3.05 -2.00 13.10
N LEU A 15 -3.35 -0.77 13.50
CA LEU A 15 -2.52 0.39 13.22
C LEU A 15 -1.21 0.30 14.01
N ILE A 16 -0.07 0.34 13.32
CA ILE A 16 1.25 0.37 13.97
C ILE A 16 2.01 1.66 13.73
N TYR A 17 1.64 2.46 12.75
CA TYR A 17 2.25 3.77 12.52
C TYR A 17 1.29 4.70 11.81
N GLN A 18 1.26 5.96 12.23
CA GLN A 18 0.55 7.03 11.55
C GLN A 18 1.43 8.28 11.62
N ARG A 19 1.55 8.98 10.49
CA ARG A 19 2.18 10.29 10.48
C ARG A 19 1.66 11.18 9.37
N GLU A 20 1.46 12.44 9.72
CA GLU A 20 1.14 13.52 8.79
C GLU A 20 2.43 14.26 8.39
N PHE A 21 2.53 14.60 7.10
CA PHE A 21 3.66 15.36 6.55
C PHE A 21 3.25 16.75 6.09
N GLN A 22 2.01 16.90 5.60
CA GLN A 22 1.45 18.16 5.15
C GLN A 22 -0.01 18.29 5.54
N ALA A 23 -0.46 19.53 5.75
CA ALA A 23 -1.87 19.84 5.93
C ALA A 23 -2.65 19.66 4.61
N GLY A 24 -3.98 19.51 4.71
CA GLY A 24 -4.86 19.40 3.54
C GLY A 24 -5.95 18.34 3.71
N LEU A 25 -5.73 17.38 4.61
CA LEU A 25 -6.75 16.43 5.06
C LEU A 25 -7.22 16.78 6.47
N GLN A 26 -8.45 16.40 6.78
CA GLN A 26 -8.98 16.50 8.13
C GLN A 26 -8.18 15.59 9.06
N LYS A 27 -7.68 16.17 10.16
CA LYS A 27 -6.94 15.43 11.17
C LYS A 27 -7.90 14.58 11.97
N LEU A 28 -7.65 13.27 11.96
CA LEU A 28 -8.45 12.31 12.72
C LEU A 28 -7.88 12.12 14.13
N SER A 29 -8.72 11.69 15.06
CA SER A 29 -8.24 11.26 16.38
C SER A 29 -7.47 9.95 16.26
N THR A 30 -6.68 9.60 17.28
CA THR A 30 -6.00 8.30 17.33
C THR A 30 -6.98 7.12 17.23
N ASN A 31 -8.14 7.22 17.87
CA ASN A 31 -9.19 6.19 17.81
C ASN A 31 -9.76 6.05 16.40
N ASP A 32 -9.97 7.16 15.71
CA ASP A 32 -10.47 7.14 14.32
C ASP A 32 -9.44 6.50 13.38
N TYR A 33 -8.13 6.73 13.59
CA TYR A 33 -7.10 6.03 12.82
C TYR A 33 -7.05 4.53 13.12
N LEU A 34 -7.32 4.11 14.35
CA LEU A 34 -7.45 2.69 14.70
C LEU A 34 -8.64 2.06 13.97
N VAL A 35 -9.79 2.74 13.96
CA VAL A 35 -10.99 2.31 13.22
C VAL A 35 -10.72 2.30 11.71
N LEU A 36 -10.05 3.31 11.17
CA LEU A 36 -9.66 3.38 9.76
C LEU A 36 -8.79 2.18 9.38
N ALA A 37 -7.79 1.83 10.19
CA ALA A 37 -6.90 0.71 9.93
C ALA A 37 -7.67 -0.62 9.89
N GLY A 38 -8.51 -0.89 10.88
CA GLY A 38 -9.35 -2.09 10.91
C GLY A 38 -10.34 -2.16 9.75
N THR A 39 -10.97 -1.02 9.43
CA THR A 39 -11.92 -0.91 8.31
C THR A 39 -11.23 -1.18 6.98
N PHE A 40 -10.09 -0.53 6.72
CA PHE A 40 -9.31 -0.75 5.51
C PHE A 40 -8.88 -2.22 5.40
N HIS A 41 -8.43 -2.83 6.51
CA HIS A 41 -8.05 -4.23 6.53
C HIS A 41 -9.19 -5.16 6.08
N GLY A 42 -10.40 -4.93 6.59
CA GLY A 42 -11.60 -5.65 6.18
C GLY A 42 -11.94 -5.43 4.71
N VAL A 43 -11.97 -4.18 4.25
CA VAL A 43 -12.24 -3.82 2.85
C VAL A 43 -11.22 -4.46 1.91
N HIS A 44 -9.94 -4.48 2.29
CA HIS A 44 -8.87 -5.11 1.51
C HIS A 44 -9.08 -6.63 1.37
N ALA A 45 -9.57 -7.31 2.40
CA ALA A 45 -9.91 -8.74 2.32
C ALA A 45 -11.18 -9.01 1.48
N ILE A 46 -12.19 -8.14 1.58
CA ILE A 46 -13.44 -8.25 0.81
C ILE A 46 -13.16 -8.06 -0.68
N THR A 47 -12.44 -7.00 -1.06
CA THR A 47 -12.08 -6.71 -2.45
C THR A 47 -11.29 -7.84 -3.11
N ARG A 48 -10.38 -8.49 -2.36
CA ARG A 48 -9.69 -9.71 -2.79
C ARG A 48 -10.64 -10.87 -3.08
N SER A 49 -11.69 -11.00 -2.28
CA SER A 49 -12.71 -12.06 -2.42
C SER A 49 -13.66 -11.79 -3.59
N LEU A 50 -13.96 -10.51 -3.85
CA LEU A 50 -14.80 -10.06 -4.96
C LEU A 50 -14.10 -10.12 -6.33
N THR A 51 -12.77 -10.28 -6.36
CA THR A 51 -12.00 -10.38 -7.60
C THR A 51 -12.58 -11.47 -8.52
N PRO A 52 -13.09 -11.12 -9.72
CA PRO A 52 -13.76 -12.05 -10.62
C PRO A 52 -12.92 -13.29 -10.93
N ARG A 53 -13.57 -14.46 -10.97
CA ARG A 53 -12.93 -15.68 -11.47
C ARG A 53 -13.13 -15.73 -12.97
N ILE A 54 -12.07 -15.47 -13.73
CA ILE A 54 -12.08 -15.76 -15.17
C ILE A 54 -12.02 -17.28 -15.30
N ALA A 55 -13.05 -17.88 -15.91
CA ALA A 55 -13.04 -19.30 -16.25
C ALA A 55 -11.99 -19.50 -17.35
N THR A 56 -10.81 -19.98 -16.99
CA THR A 56 -9.89 -20.57 -17.97
C THR A 56 -10.56 -21.84 -18.47
N GLY A 57 -11.01 -21.84 -19.72
CA GLY A 57 -11.49 -23.06 -20.37
C GLY A 57 -10.48 -24.20 -20.19
N SER A 58 -11.00 -25.41 -20.08
CA SER A 58 -10.30 -26.71 -19.99
C SER A 58 -8.90 -26.73 -20.64
N PRO A 59 -7.90 -27.44 -20.09
CA PRO A 59 -6.57 -27.53 -20.69
C PRO A 59 -6.64 -28.21 -22.05
N SER A 60 -6.71 -27.42 -23.12
CA SER A 60 -6.48 -27.91 -24.48
C SER A 60 -4.98 -27.93 -24.72
N THR A 61 -4.38 -29.12 -24.62
CA THR A 61 -3.07 -29.45 -25.17
C THR A 61 -2.93 -28.87 -26.57
N SER A 62 -2.11 -27.82 -26.72
CA SER A 62 -1.71 -27.32 -28.03
C SER A 62 -0.31 -26.71 -27.94
N THR A 63 0.64 -27.49 -28.42
CA THR A 63 1.99 -27.08 -28.82
C THR A 63 1.89 -26.01 -29.90
N SER A 64 2.41 -24.79 -29.69
CA SER A 64 3.01 -23.96 -30.74
C SER A 64 3.69 -22.70 -30.20
N THR A 65 4.98 -22.63 -30.51
CA THR A 65 5.81 -21.44 -30.71
C THR A 65 5.09 -20.29 -31.42
N SER A 66 5.12 -19.08 -30.86
CA SER A 66 5.69 -17.87 -31.50
C SER A 66 5.29 -16.59 -30.77
N SER A 67 6.29 -15.73 -30.59
CA SER A 67 6.28 -14.29 -30.31
C SER A 67 5.06 -13.49 -30.76
N THR A 68 4.48 -12.72 -29.84
CA THR A 68 4.21 -11.28 -30.00
C THR A 68 3.75 -10.69 -28.67
N THR A 69 4.45 -9.65 -28.21
CA THR A 69 4.00 -8.74 -27.17
C THR A 69 2.94 -7.80 -27.76
N PRO A 70 1.72 -7.75 -27.21
CA PRO A 70 0.96 -6.52 -27.22
C PRO A 70 0.77 -6.05 -25.77
N THR A 71 1.30 -4.87 -25.49
CA THR A 71 0.90 -4.02 -24.37
C THR A 71 -0.57 -3.68 -24.52
N THR A 72 -1.45 -4.55 -24.03
CA THR A 72 -2.86 -4.26 -23.83
C THR A 72 -3.06 -4.07 -22.34
N HIS A 73 -3.45 -2.86 -21.94
CA HIS A 73 -4.05 -2.59 -20.63
C HIS A 73 -5.39 -3.33 -20.56
N SER A 74 -5.32 -4.65 -20.42
CA SER A 74 -6.49 -5.48 -20.13
C SER A 74 -6.95 -5.11 -18.73
N THR A 75 -8.15 -4.54 -18.63
CA THR A 75 -8.84 -4.31 -17.35
C THR A 75 -9.32 -5.60 -16.69
N LEU A 76 -9.16 -6.75 -17.37
CA LEU A 76 -9.50 -8.06 -16.84
C LEU A 76 -8.36 -8.59 -15.95
N PRO A 77 -8.68 -9.20 -14.78
CA PRO A 77 -7.69 -9.79 -13.90
C PRO A 77 -6.86 -10.86 -14.61
N ASN A 78 -5.53 -10.81 -14.53
CA ASN A 78 -4.70 -11.91 -15.03
C ASN A 78 -4.83 -13.14 -14.11
N PRO A 79 -5.33 -14.29 -14.59
CA PRO A 79 -5.53 -15.49 -13.76
C PRO A 79 -4.25 -16.05 -13.14
N GLY A 80 -3.09 -15.75 -13.74
CA GLY A 80 -1.78 -16.21 -13.27
C GLY A 80 -1.19 -15.39 -12.12
N LEU A 81 -1.77 -14.23 -11.78
CA LEU A 81 -1.31 -13.42 -10.65
C LEU A 81 -2.11 -13.76 -9.38
N PRO A 82 -1.46 -13.72 -8.20
CA PRO A 82 -2.18 -13.86 -6.95
C PRO A 82 -3.20 -12.73 -6.82
N LYS A 83 -4.42 -13.08 -6.39
CA LYS A 83 -5.46 -12.08 -6.09
C LYS A 83 -4.92 -11.10 -5.06
N THR A 84 -5.00 -9.81 -5.36
CA THR A 84 -4.67 -8.72 -4.43
C THR A 84 -5.94 -8.11 -3.86
N GLY A 85 -5.82 -7.35 -2.77
CA GLY A 85 -6.92 -6.57 -2.22
C GLY A 85 -6.95 -5.14 -2.78
N LEU A 86 -7.68 -4.25 -2.12
CA LEU A 86 -7.72 -2.82 -2.46
C LEU A 86 -6.31 -2.21 -2.50
N GLU A 87 -5.90 -1.77 -3.69
CA GLU A 87 -4.59 -1.15 -3.95
C GLU A 87 -4.67 0.37 -4.12
N VAL A 88 -5.74 0.89 -4.73
CA VAL A 88 -5.91 2.32 -4.95
C VAL A 88 -7.34 2.73 -4.65
N LEU A 89 -7.51 3.83 -3.93
CA LEU A 89 -8.78 4.54 -3.77
C LEU A 89 -8.51 6.01 -4.06
N GLU A 90 -9.21 6.56 -5.04
CA GLU A 90 -9.03 7.94 -5.49
C GLU A 90 -10.31 8.74 -5.25
N THR A 91 -10.14 9.99 -4.84
CA THR A 91 -11.20 10.98 -4.65
C THR A 91 -10.75 12.29 -5.27
N GLU A 92 -11.64 13.27 -5.37
CA GLU A 92 -11.28 14.63 -5.81
C GLU A 92 -10.25 15.32 -4.91
N LYS A 93 -10.10 14.87 -3.65
CA LYS A 93 -9.25 15.53 -2.64
C LYS A 93 -7.92 14.82 -2.41
N PHE A 94 -7.92 13.50 -2.51
CA PHE A 94 -6.73 12.70 -2.30
C PHE A 94 -6.80 11.36 -3.03
N ARG A 95 -5.62 10.80 -3.28
CA ARG A 95 -5.41 9.42 -3.68
C ARG A 95 -4.76 8.65 -2.54
N LEU A 96 -5.42 7.57 -2.14
CA LEU A 96 -4.91 6.54 -1.25
C LEU A 96 -4.30 5.43 -2.09
N THR A 97 -3.02 5.13 -1.88
CA THR A 97 -2.36 3.96 -2.47
C THR A 97 -1.93 3.00 -1.36
N CYS A 98 -2.23 1.73 -1.53
CA CYS A 98 -1.94 0.65 -0.61
C CYS A 98 -0.90 -0.29 -1.22
N PHE A 99 0.23 -0.43 -0.55
CA PHE A 99 1.21 -1.46 -0.83
C PHE A 99 1.19 -2.51 0.28
N GLN A 100 0.82 -3.74 -0.06
CA GLN A 100 0.91 -4.88 0.84
C GLN A 100 2.21 -5.65 0.57
N THR A 101 3.00 -5.84 1.63
CA THR A 101 4.19 -6.69 1.62
C THR A 101 3.82 -8.17 1.64
N ILE A 102 4.75 -9.06 1.24
CA ILE A 102 4.57 -10.51 1.31
C ILE A 102 4.33 -11.03 2.75
N THR A 103 4.80 -10.29 3.76
CA THR A 103 4.57 -10.60 5.19
C THR A 103 3.18 -10.16 5.66
N GLY A 104 2.45 -9.39 4.85
CA GLY A 104 1.08 -8.96 5.09
C GLY A 104 0.92 -7.56 5.67
N THR A 105 2.01 -6.87 6.02
CA THR A 105 2.02 -5.45 6.42
C THR A 105 1.61 -4.57 5.25
N LYS A 106 0.73 -3.60 5.49
CA LYS A 106 0.16 -2.70 4.49
C LYS A 106 0.61 -1.27 4.75
N PHE A 107 1.09 -0.61 3.70
CA PHE A 107 1.49 0.79 3.69
C PHE A 107 0.48 1.57 2.90
N LEU A 108 -0.24 2.47 3.57
CA LEU A 108 -1.22 3.34 2.98
C LEU A 108 -0.65 4.76 2.88
N LEU A 109 -0.46 5.23 1.65
CA LEU A 109 0.05 6.57 1.39
C LEU A 109 -1.10 7.44 0.87
N PHE A 110 -1.36 8.54 1.55
CA PHE A 110 -2.31 9.56 1.14
C PHE A 110 -1.55 10.67 0.42
N THR A 111 -1.93 10.95 -0.82
CA THR A 111 -1.28 11.91 -1.70
C THR A 111 -2.30 12.79 -2.40
N ASP A 112 -1.85 13.89 -2.98
CA ASP A 112 -2.63 14.63 -3.97
C ASP A 112 -3.05 13.68 -5.12
N PRO A 113 -4.29 13.76 -5.66
CA PRO A 113 -4.76 12.85 -6.70
C PRO A 113 -3.86 12.79 -7.93
N LEU A 114 -3.22 13.90 -8.27
CA LEU A 114 -2.39 14.02 -9.46
C LEU A 114 -0.92 13.67 -9.20
N MET A 115 -0.55 13.24 -7.98
CA MET A 115 0.84 13.00 -7.62
C MET A 115 1.47 11.89 -8.48
N PRO A 116 2.56 12.16 -9.21
CA PRO A 116 3.24 11.16 -10.03
C PRO A 116 4.17 10.27 -9.20
N ASN A 117 4.58 9.14 -9.78
CA ASN A 117 5.63 8.26 -9.24
C ASN A 117 5.39 7.71 -7.83
N VAL A 118 4.12 7.56 -7.42
CA VAL A 118 3.73 7.06 -6.09
C VAL A 118 4.35 5.68 -5.79
N ASP A 119 4.51 4.81 -6.79
CA ASP A 119 5.14 3.49 -6.60
C ASP A 119 6.61 3.59 -6.18
N THR A 120 7.33 4.58 -6.71
CA THR A 120 8.74 4.84 -6.33
C THR A 120 8.81 5.36 -4.90
N LEU A 121 7.87 6.24 -4.53
CA LEU A 121 7.72 6.71 -3.15
C LEU A 121 7.47 5.55 -2.20
N MET A 122 6.50 4.72 -2.52
CA MET A 122 6.10 3.60 -1.69
C MET A 122 7.23 2.59 -1.49
N ARG A 123 8.00 2.29 -2.54
CA ARG A 123 9.18 1.42 -2.45
C ARG A 123 10.21 1.99 -1.48
N LYS A 124 10.47 3.30 -1.53
CA LYS A 124 11.44 3.94 -0.63
C LYS A 124 10.94 4.02 0.80
N VAL A 125 9.65 4.25 1.01
CA VAL A 125 9.03 4.16 2.35
C VAL A 125 9.25 2.77 2.95
N TYR A 126 9.01 1.72 2.17
CA TYR A 126 9.23 0.34 2.61
C TYR A 126 10.70 0.05 2.92
N GLU A 127 11.64 0.52 2.09
CA GLU A 127 13.08 0.40 2.32
C GLU A 127 13.49 1.05 3.66
N LEU A 128 13.04 2.29 3.91
CA LEU A 128 13.30 2.99 5.18
C LEU A 128 12.68 2.25 6.38
N TYR A 129 11.49 1.70 6.22
CA TYR A 129 10.86 0.90 7.28
C TYR A 129 11.67 -0.37 7.58
N ALA A 130 12.12 -1.09 6.54
CA ALA A 130 12.96 -2.26 6.71
C ALA A 130 14.28 -1.92 7.40
N ASP A 131 14.92 -0.81 7.02
CA ASP A 131 16.23 -0.42 7.55
C ASP A 131 16.18 0.11 8.98
N TYR A 132 15.21 0.95 9.32
CA TYR A 132 15.16 1.60 10.63
C TYR A 132 14.29 0.87 11.64
N VAL A 133 13.21 0.23 11.19
CA VAL A 133 12.25 -0.43 12.09
C VAL A 133 12.58 -1.91 12.23
N MET A 134 12.69 -2.64 11.11
CA MET A 134 12.90 -4.11 11.18
C MET A 134 14.30 -4.52 11.66
N LYS A 135 15.31 -3.67 11.46
CA LYS A 135 16.66 -3.91 11.98
C LYS A 135 16.87 -3.38 13.41
N ASN A 136 15.88 -2.72 14.01
CA ASN A 136 15.98 -2.25 15.38
C ASN A 136 15.75 -3.44 16.35
N PRO A 137 16.76 -3.87 17.13
CA PRO A 137 16.64 -5.04 18.01
C PRO A 137 15.62 -4.85 19.14
N PHE A 138 15.22 -3.61 19.44
CA PHE A 138 14.23 -3.30 20.47
C PHE A 138 12.81 -3.18 19.92
N TYR A 139 12.62 -3.27 18.60
CA TYR A 139 11.29 -3.22 18.01
C TYR A 139 10.60 -4.58 18.14
N GLN A 140 9.40 -4.57 18.72
CA GLN A 140 8.53 -5.74 18.78
C GLN A 140 7.57 -5.70 17.59
N ILE A 141 7.52 -6.79 16.82
CA ILE A 141 6.64 -6.93 15.66
C ILE A 141 5.18 -6.79 16.11
N GLU A 142 4.34 -6.26 15.23
CA GLU A 142 2.91 -5.96 15.46
C GLU A 142 2.64 -4.83 16.48
N MET A 143 3.65 -4.29 17.16
CA MET A 143 3.52 -3.17 18.09
C MET A 143 3.71 -1.81 17.39
N PRO A 144 3.18 -0.71 17.98
CA PRO A 144 3.37 0.63 17.44
C PRO A 144 4.86 0.98 17.23
N VAL A 145 5.17 1.50 16.05
CA VAL A 145 6.51 1.93 15.67
C VAL A 145 6.83 3.24 16.36
N ARG A 146 7.79 3.20 17.29
CA ARG A 146 8.35 4.37 17.98
C ARG A 146 9.84 4.44 17.66
N CYS A 147 10.16 4.95 16.47
CA CYS A 147 11.54 4.99 15.97
C CYS A 147 11.85 6.38 15.40
N GLU A 148 12.54 7.20 16.19
CA GLU A 148 12.90 8.57 15.79
C GLU A 148 13.79 8.62 14.55
N ALA A 149 14.68 7.63 14.38
CA ALA A 149 15.51 7.53 13.20
C ALA A 149 14.67 7.30 11.94
N PHE A 150 13.69 6.39 11.98
CA PHE A 150 12.74 6.19 10.89
C PHE A 150 11.99 7.49 10.60
N ASP A 151 11.46 8.11 11.64
CA ASP A 151 10.71 9.36 11.57
C ASP A 151 11.48 10.48 10.88
N ARG A 152 12.73 10.70 11.29
CA ARG A 152 13.57 11.76 10.75
C ARG A 152 13.88 11.53 9.27
N HIS A 153 14.34 10.33 8.91
CA HIS A 153 14.74 10.06 7.53
C HIS A 153 13.55 10.02 6.58
N LEU A 154 12.42 9.46 7.01
CA LEU A 154 11.19 9.46 6.23
C LEU A 154 10.70 10.90 5.96
N GLY A 155 10.60 11.73 7.00
CA GLY A 155 10.15 13.11 6.86
C GLY A 155 11.08 13.96 6.00
N THR A 156 12.40 13.81 6.14
CA THR A 156 13.38 14.51 5.28
C THR A 156 13.26 14.06 3.83
N TRP A 157 13.15 12.75 3.60
CA TRP A 157 13.07 12.21 2.25
C TRP A 157 11.79 12.64 1.51
N LEU A 158 10.63 12.55 2.16
CA LEU A 158 9.35 12.94 1.55
C LEU A 158 9.26 14.45 1.27
N ARG A 159 9.82 15.30 2.14
CA ARG A 159 9.85 16.75 1.92
C ARG A 159 10.72 17.16 0.73
N SER A 160 11.78 16.41 0.43
CA SER A 160 12.66 16.71 -0.71
C SER A 160 12.03 16.47 -2.09
N ARG A 161 10.83 15.85 -2.15
CA ARG A 161 10.17 15.43 -3.39
C ARG A 161 8.69 15.88 -3.50
N GLY A 162 8.26 16.81 -2.63
CA GLY A 162 6.93 17.43 -2.66
C GLY A 162 6.84 18.69 -3.52
#